data_AF-A0A0D9WZ16-F1
#
_entry.id   AF-A0A0D9WZ16-F1
#
_cell.length_a   1.000
_cell.length_b   1.000
_cell.length_c   1.000
_cell.angle_alpha   90.00
_cell.angle_beta   90.00
_cell.angle_gamma   90.00
#
_symmetry.space_group_name_H-M   'P 1'
#
loop_
_entity.id
_entity.type
_entity.pdbx_description
1 polymer ?
#
loop_
_entity_poly.entity_id
_entity_poly.type
_entity_poly.pdbx_seq_one_letter_code
_entity_poly.pdbx_strand_id
1 'polypeptide(L)'
;MGCFFYLRERNKNKKQSRSSPTLTADRNDSRDEMSMKTNKSCSSVVAASPRSIMELYEERAHELHSFRFAELKSATSNFSRELKIGEGGHLGFKNDSGNVVVAIKKLNSNGMQGHKQWLAEVQFLAVVDHPNLVKLLGYCATDNGEQGPQRLLVYEFMPNKTLEDHLFNKAYPPLPWKTRLSIALGVANGLHYLHEGLEIQVIYRDFKSSNVLLDEEFRPKLLDFGLAREGPVDGQTHVSTAVMGTYGYAAPDYVETGRLTARSDVWSFGVVLLELLTGRRAFDRSFPRGDQRLVDWARRHPPGTRWFPRAVDPRLEGMYPYRAAEGVAALAARCLAERGADRPSMAEVARALEQAVEVMDGPPPPQLPPDEGSPPRDHCHAGAAAQSAAATRRRMAHLAKLAAARRRRGGLRR
;
A
#
# COMPACT_ATOMS: atom_id res chain seq x y z
N MET A 1 -11.67 5.32 6.41
CA MET A 1 -11.30 6.60 7.06
C MET A 1 -10.69 7.49 5.99
N GLY A 2 -11.10 8.75 5.91
CA GLY A 2 -10.63 9.67 4.86
C GLY A 2 -9.18 10.12 5.05
N CYS A 3 -8.53 10.52 3.95
CA CYS A 3 -7.25 11.24 3.99
C CYS A 3 -7.41 12.55 4.76
N PHE A 4 -6.46 12.89 5.63
CA PHE A 4 -6.48 14.15 6.38
C PHE A 4 -5.42 15.12 5.87
N PHE A 5 -5.68 16.43 6.02
CA PHE A 5 -4.76 17.52 5.73
C PHE A 5 -4.43 18.27 7.03
N TYR A 6 -3.14 18.53 7.28
CA TYR A 6 -2.72 19.42 8.35
C TYR A 6 -2.55 20.84 7.79
N LEU A 7 -3.57 21.69 7.93
CA LEU A 7 -3.45 23.13 7.67
C LEU A 7 -2.92 23.79 8.96
N ARG A 8 -1.63 24.12 8.96
CA ARG A 8 -1.06 25.00 9.99
C ARG A 8 -1.44 26.43 9.64
N GLU A 9 -2.45 26.98 10.31
CA GLU A 9 -2.75 28.41 10.25
C GLU A 9 -1.56 29.19 10.80
N ARG A 10 -0.82 29.84 9.89
CA ARG A 10 0.15 30.88 10.25
C ARG A 10 -0.60 32.21 10.23
N ASN A 11 -0.98 32.68 11.40
CA ASN A 11 -1.35 34.09 11.61
C ASN A 11 -0.17 34.98 11.22
N LYS A 12 -0.29 35.69 10.10
CA LYS A 12 0.55 36.84 9.77
C LYS A 12 -0.30 37.96 9.19
N ASN A 13 -0.34 39.06 9.93
CA ASN A 13 -0.96 40.33 9.58
C ASN A 13 -0.52 40.79 8.19
N LYS A 14 -1.50 41.01 7.29
CA LYS A 14 -1.32 41.70 6.01
C LYS A 14 -1.17 43.20 6.25
N LYS A 15 -0.04 43.77 5.83
CA LYS A 15 0.01 45.14 5.29
C LYS A 15 0.33 45.04 3.79
N GLN A 16 -0.47 45.76 3.02
CA GLN A 16 -0.48 45.84 1.57
C GLN A 16 0.80 46.51 1.04
N SER A 17 1.30 46.05 -0.11
CA SER A 17 1.61 46.96 -1.22
C SER A 17 1.66 46.17 -2.54
N ARG A 18 1.16 46.84 -3.58
CA ARG A 18 1.00 46.40 -4.97
C ARG A 18 2.31 46.58 -5.73
N SER A 19 2.64 45.68 -6.65
CA SER A 19 2.91 45.98 -8.08
C SER A 19 3.48 44.75 -8.80
N SER A 20 2.92 44.44 -9.98
CA SER A 20 3.60 43.70 -11.05
C SER A 20 4.66 44.61 -11.70
N PRO A 21 5.65 44.06 -12.43
CA PRO A 21 5.49 44.07 -13.89
C PRO A 21 6.11 42.88 -14.64
N THR A 22 5.74 42.82 -15.92
CA THR A 22 6.13 41.88 -16.96
C THR A 22 7.17 42.50 -17.91
N LEU A 23 7.96 41.65 -18.57
CA LEU A 23 8.72 41.81 -19.83
C LEU A 23 9.89 42.81 -19.85
N THR A 24 11.08 42.35 -20.26
CA THR A 24 11.57 42.45 -21.66
C THR A 24 12.85 41.63 -21.85
N ALA A 25 12.99 41.06 -23.04
CA ALA A 25 14.23 40.51 -23.56
C ALA A 25 15.11 41.67 -24.06
N ASP A 26 16.41 41.58 -23.83
CA ASP A 26 17.40 42.29 -24.64
C ASP A 26 18.64 41.42 -24.84
N ARG A 27 19.02 41.30 -26.11
CA ARG A 27 20.29 40.77 -26.59
C ARG A 27 21.35 41.85 -26.40
N ASN A 28 22.55 41.49 -25.97
CA ASN A 28 23.72 41.99 -26.69
C ASN A 28 24.94 41.08 -26.58
N ASP A 29 25.66 41.12 -27.70
CA ASP A 29 26.81 40.36 -28.15
C ASP A 29 28.10 40.81 -27.48
N SER A 30 29.04 39.89 -27.22
CA SER A 30 30.47 40.16 -27.09
C SER A 30 31.26 38.85 -27.19
N ARG A 31 31.95 38.73 -28.31
CA ARG A 31 32.88 37.68 -28.71
C ARG A 31 34.15 37.73 -27.85
N ASP A 32 34.61 36.56 -27.41
CA ASP A 32 36.03 36.31 -27.11
C ASP A 32 36.42 34.95 -27.69
N GLU A 33 37.25 34.99 -28.75
CA GLU A 33 37.99 33.85 -29.27
C GLU A 33 39.25 33.62 -28.42
N MET A 34 39.46 32.40 -27.93
CA MET A 34 40.82 31.92 -27.64
C MET A 34 40.92 30.39 -27.78
N SER A 35 41.47 30.01 -28.94
CA SER A 35 42.45 28.96 -29.21
C SER A 35 42.44 27.64 -28.41
N MET A 36 42.41 26.55 -29.19
CA MET A 36 42.54 25.15 -28.78
C MET A 36 43.79 24.87 -27.96
N LYS A 37 43.60 24.16 -26.83
CA LYS A 37 44.61 23.26 -26.26
C LYS A 37 43.97 21.90 -26.02
N THR A 38 44.40 20.94 -26.82
CA THR A 38 44.08 19.52 -26.74
C THR A 38 44.80 18.90 -25.53
N ASN A 39 44.07 18.64 -24.45
CA ASN A 39 44.51 17.70 -23.42
C ASN A 39 43.64 16.44 -23.50
N LYS A 40 44.25 15.39 -24.08
CA LYS A 40 43.77 14.02 -24.08
C LYS A 40 43.87 13.49 -22.64
N SER A 41 42.75 13.32 -21.96
CA SER A 41 42.70 12.58 -20.69
C SER A 41 41.33 11.96 -20.47
N CYS A 42 41.36 10.63 -20.37
CA CYS A 42 40.42 9.71 -19.73
C CYS A 42 38.92 9.90 -20.00
N SER A 43 38.35 8.94 -20.73
CA SER A 43 36.92 8.66 -20.76
C SER A 43 36.42 8.44 -19.33
N SER A 44 35.89 9.49 -18.72
CA SER A 44 35.00 9.35 -17.58
C SER A 44 33.69 8.82 -18.14
N VAL A 45 33.30 7.64 -17.65
CA VAL A 45 31.92 7.18 -17.77
C VAL A 45 31.08 8.26 -17.10
N VAL A 46 30.37 9.06 -17.89
CA VAL A 46 29.40 10.01 -17.35
C VAL A 46 28.36 9.15 -16.68
N ALA A 47 28.36 9.09 -15.34
CA ALA A 47 27.27 8.49 -14.61
C ALA A 47 26.02 9.25 -15.07
N ALA A 48 25.13 8.56 -15.80
CA ALA A 48 23.89 9.17 -16.25
C ALA A 48 23.17 9.71 -15.02
N SER A 49 22.69 10.96 -15.08
CA SER A 49 21.86 11.51 -14.02
C SER A 49 20.69 10.55 -13.76
N PRO A 50 20.33 10.28 -12.50
CA PRO A 50 19.21 9.40 -12.20
C PRO A 50 17.95 9.92 -12.89
N ARG A 51 17.30 9.05 -13.66
CA ARG A 51 16.10 9.40 -14.43
C ARG A 51 14.94 9.69 -13.49
N SER A 52 14.05 10.60 -13.88
CA SER A 52 12.85 10.92 -13.08
C SER A 52 11.73 9.89 -13.29
N ILE A 53 10.73 9.84 -12.39
CA ILE A 53 9.53 9.01 -12.61
C ILE A 53 8.82 9.33 -13.93
N MET A 54 8.88 10.59 -14.36
CA MET A 54 8.23 11.02 -15.60
C MET A 54 8.90 10.43 -16.83
N GLU A 55 10.23 10.38 -16.85
CA GLU A 55 11.01 9.77 -17.94
C GLU A 55 10.78 8.26 -18.01
N LEU A 56 10.80 7.58 -16.86
CA LEU A 56 10.50 6.13 -16.79
C LEU A 56 9.07 5.82 -17.23
N TYR A 57 8.12 6.70 -16.88
CA TYR A 57 6.73 6.57 -17.33
C TYR A 57 6.63 6.68 -18.85
N GLU A 58 7.29 7.66 -19.50
CA GLU A 58 7.23 7.85 -20.95
C GLU A 58 7.72 6.61 -21.71
N GLU A 59 8.72 5.91 -21.18
CA GLU A 59 9.23 4.66 -21.75
C GLU A 59 8.22 3.51 -21.65
N ARG A 60 7.47 3.41 -20.55
CA ARG A 60 6.55 2.29 -20.27
C ARG A 60 5.08 2.57 -20.49
N ALA A 61 4.71 3.81 -20.81
CA ALA A 61 3.31 4.22 -20.96
C ALA A 61 2.53 3.38 -21.97
N HIS A 62 3.22 2.83 -22.99
CA HIS A 62 2.64 1.98 -24.02
C HIS A 62 2.16 0.61 -23.51
N GLU A 63 2.58 0.18 -22.32
CA GLU A 63 2.14 -1.08 -21.70
C GLU A 63 0.74 -0.97 -21.06
N LEU A 64 0.28 0.25 -20.74
CA LEU A 64 -1.03 0.48 -20.14
C LEU A 64 -2.11 0.66 -21.20
N HIS A 65 -3.25 -0.02 -21.01
CA HIS A 65 -4.38 0.13 -21.93
C HIS A 65 -5.21 1.39 -21.61
N SER A 66 -5.44 2.23 -22.62
CA SER A 66 -6.34 3.38 -22.51
C SER A 66 -7.78 2.98 -22.84
N PHE A 67 -8.61 2.83 -21.80
CA PHE A 67 -10.00 2.41 -21.89
C PHE A 67 -10.93 3.60 -22.18
N ARG A 68 -11.98 3.36 -22.99
CA ARG A 68 -13.06 4.33 -23.16
C ARG A 68 -14.00 4.29 -21.94
N PHE A 69 -14.52 5.44 -21.53
CA PHE A 69 -15.47 5.49 -20.41
C PHE A 69 -16.71 4.62 -20.64
N ALA A 70 -17.24 4.61 -21.86
CA ALA A 70 -18.40 3.79 -22.22
C ALA A 70 -18.14 2.27 -22.04
N GLU A 71 -16.92 1.83 -22.31
CA GLU A 71 -16.49 0.44 -22.12
C GLU A 71 -16.50 0.07 -20.65
N LEU A 72 -15.86 0.88 -19.79
CA LEU A 72 -15.84 0.64 -18.35
C LEU A 72 -17.22 0.77 -17.70
N LYS A 73 -18.06 1.69 -18.21
CA LYS A 73 -19.46 1.84 -17.81
C LYS A 73 -20.25 0.58 -18.15
N SER A 74 -20.06 0.01 -19.34
CA SER A 74 -20.68 -1.27 -19.72
C SER A 74 -20.18 -2.43 -18.83
N ALA A 75 -18.86 -2.55 -18.66
CA ALA A 75 -18.23 -3.61 -17.87
C ALA A 75 -18.69 -3.64 -16.40
N THR A 76 -19.10 -2.49 -15.85
CA THR A 76 -19.59 -2.32 -14.48
C THR A 76 -21.11 -2.25 -14.37
N SER A 77 -21.85 -2.54 -15.45
CA SER A 77 -23.32 -2.39 -15.51
C SER A 77 -23.78 -1.00 -15.02
N ASN A 78 -23.20 0.05 -15.60
CA ASN A 78 -23.39 1.45 -15.21
C ASN A 78 -22.98 1.75 -13.77
N PHE A 79 -21.86 1.19 -13.30
CA PHE A 79 -21.39 1.32 -11.91
C PHE A 79 -22.45 0.90 -10.89
N SER A 80 -23.06 -0.26 -11.13
CA SER A 80 -24.11 -0.80 -10.26
C SER A 80 -23.62 -1.00 -8.83
N ARG A 81 -24.47 -0.64 -7.85
CA ARG A 81 -24.19 -0.86 -6.42
C ARG A 81 -23.97 -2.34 -6.09
N GLU A 82 -24.54 -3.26 -6.85
CA GLU A 82 -24.36 -4.71 -6.69
C GLU A 82 -22.92 -5.16 -6.97
N LEU A 83 -22.19 -4.42 -7.81
CA LEU A 83 -20.80 -4.72 -8.18
C LEU A 83 -19.81 -3.87 -7.37
N LYS A 84 -20.27 -3.13 -6.36
CA LYS A 84 -19.39 -2.30 -5.53
C LYS A 84 -18.51 -3.20 -4.65
N ILE A 85 -17.19 -2.99 -4.72
CA ILE A 85 -16.20 -3.74 -3.95
C ILE A 85 -15.46 -2.89 -2.90
N GLY A 86 -15.62 -1.57 -2.96
CA GLY A 86 -15.03 -0.64 -2.00
C GLY A 86 -15.49 0.80 -2.25
N GLU A 87 -14.86 1.77 -1.60
CA GLU A 87 -15.05 3.19 -1.92
C GLU A 87 -14.45 3.49 -3.30
N GLY A 88 -15.27 3.98 -4.24
CA GLY A 88 -14.87 4.21 -5.63
C GLY A 88 -14.65 2.94 -6.49
N GLY A 89 -14.43 1.77 -5.89
CA GLY A 89 -14.15 0.50 -6.57
C GLY A 89 -15.40 -0.30 -6.96
N HIS A 90 -15.41 -0.78 -8.21
CA HIS A 90 -16.43 -1.68 -8.76
C HIS A 90 -15.78 -2.89 -9.44
N LEU A 91 -16.47 -4.02 -9.43
CA LEU A 91 -16.11 -5.17 -10.24
C LEU A 91 -16.48 -4.93 -11.70
N GLY A 92 -15.57 -5.23 -12.61
CA GLY A 92 -15.78 -5.20 -14.05
C GLY A 92 -15.49 -6.54 -14.71
N PHE A 93 -16.13 -6.78 -15.86
CA PHE A 93 -15.85 -7.93 -16.71
C PHE A 93 -15.31 -7.45 -18.06
N LYS A 94 -14.08 -7.83 -18.41
CA LYS A 94 -13.39 -7.33 -19.61
C LYS A 94 -13.97 -7.89 -20.92
N ASN A 95 -14.74 -8.98 -20.86
CA ASN A 95 -15.39 -9.57 -22.03
C ASN A 95 -16.80 -10.08 -21.71
N ASP A 96 -17.62 -10.23 -22.75
CA ASP A 96 -19.00 -10.73 -22.66
C ASP A 96 -19.08 -12.16 -22.11
N SER A 97 -17.97 -12.92 -22.19
CA SER A 97 -17.82 -14.25 -21.62
C SER A 97 -17.75 -14.23 -20.09
N GLY A 98 -17.38 -13.11 -19.46
CA GLY A 98 -17.24 -12.97 -18.01
C GLY A 98 -15.98 -13.62 -17.41
N ASN A 99 -15.01 -14.00 -18.26
CA ASN A 99 -13.87 -14.83 -17.84
C ASN A 99 -12.72 -14.01 -17.23
N VAL A 100 -12.64 -12.71 -17.51
CA VAL A 100 -11.61 -11.85 -16.95
C VAL A 100 -12.27 -10.80 -16.06
N VAL A 101 -12.08 -10.98 -14.76
CA VAL A 101 -12.61 -10.12 -13.70
C VAL A 101 -11.56 -9.07 -13.36
N VAL A 102 -11.96 -7.80 -13.36
CA VAL A 102 -11.09 -6.66 -13.06
C VAL A 102 -11.69 -5.80 -11.96
N ALA A 103 -10.84 -5.04 -11.26
CA ALA A 103 -11.26 -4.00 -10.33
C ALA A 103 -11.18 -2.64 -11.02
N ILE A 104 -12.30 -1.91 -11.10
CA ILE A 104 -12.39 -0.58 -11.70
C ILE A 104 -12.61 0.44 -10.59
N LYS A 105 -11.59 1.25 -10.32
CA LYS A 105 -11.64 2.36 -9.35
C LYS A 105 -11.99 3.65 -10.07
N LYS A 106 -13.16 4.21 -9.77
CA LYS A 106 -13.52 5.56 -10.18
C LYS A 106 -13.04 6.54 -9.11
N LEU A 107 -12.08 7.39 -9.47
CA LEU A 107 -11.63 8.46 -8.58
C LEU A 107 -12.64 9.61 -8.61
N ASN A 108 -12.83 10.28 -7.46
CA ASN A 108 -13.76 11.38 -7.37
C ASN A 108 -13.37 12.50 -8.36
N SER A 109 -14.31 12.87 -9.23
CA SER A 109 -14.16 13.91 -10.25
C SER A 109 -14.16 15.33 -9.67
N ASN A 110 -14.51 15.49 -8.39
CA ASN A 110 -14.68 16.80 -7.78
C ASN A 110 -13.35 17.32 -7.23
N GLY A 111 -12.66 18.13 -8.05
CA GLY A 111 -11.53 18.96 -7.64
C GLY A 111 -10.16 18.46 -8.09
N MET A 112 -9.15 19.34 -7.95
CA MET A 112 -7.78 19.07 -8.41
C MET A 112 -7.09 17.89 -7.69
N GLN A 113 -7.56 17.51 -6.50
CA GLN A 113 -6.92 16.45 -5.71
C GLN A 113 -7.11 15.06 -6.33
N GLY A 114 -8.32 14.73 -6.78
CA GLY A 114 -8.59 13.44 -7.42
C GLY A 114 -7.80 13.26 -8.71
N HIS A 115 -7.63 14.34 -9.49
CA HIS A 115 -6.79 14.33 -10.68
C HIS A 115 -5.30 14.12 -10.34
N LYS A 116 -4.77 14.78 -9.31
CA LYS A 116 -3.38 14.59 -8.87
C LYS A 116 -3.12 13.17 -8.38
N GLN A 117 -4.06 12.57 -7.64
CA GLN A 117 -3.95 11.18 -7.20
C GLN A 117 -4.00 10.23 -8.39
N TRP A 118 -4.94 10.44 -9.33
CA TRP A 118 -5.01 9.64 -10.55
C TRP A 118 -3.71 9.69 -11.35
N LEU A 119 -3.17 10.89 -11.57
CA LEU A 119 -1.92 11.07 -12.32
C LEU A 119 -0.75 10.37 -11.62
N ALA A 120 -0.63 10.54 -10.30
CA ALA A 120 0.40 9.85 -9.52
C ALA A 120 0.26 8.33 -9.62
N GLU A 121 -0.95 7.78 -9.46
CA GLU A 121 -1.19 6.34 -9.59
C GLU A 121 -0.78 5.82 -10.96
N VAL A 122 -1.15 6.50 -12.06
CA VAL A 122 -0.76 6.10 -13.42
C VAL A 122 0.76 6.15 -13.61
N GLN A 123 1.42 7.22 -13.17
CA GLN A 123 2.86 7.40 -13.35
C GLN A 123 3.67 6.35 -12.57
N PHE A 124 3.37 6.14 -11.29
CA PHE A 124 4.09 5.14 -10.50
C PHE A 124 3.76 3.72 -10.92
N LEU A 125 2.47 3.39 -11.13
CA LEU A 125 2.08 2.01 -11.44
C LEU A 125 2.45 1.56 -12.86
N ALA A 126 2.74 2.48 -13.78
CA ALA A 126 3.32 2.13 -15.08
C ALA A 126 4.77 1.65 -14.97
N VAL A 127 5.50 2.09 -13.94
CA VAL A 127 6.94 1.86 -13.82
C VAL A 127 7.26 0.69 -12.88
N VAL A 128 6.39 0.41 -11.91
CA VAL A 128 6.59 -0.68 -10.96
C VAL A 128 6.05 -2.01 -11.48
N ASP A 129 6.82 -3.08 -11.32
CA ASP A 129 6.38 -4.46 -11.57
C ASP A 129 6.96 -5.38 -10.49
N HIS A 130 6.11 -5.86 -9.59
CA HIS A 130 6.53 -6.67 -8.45
C HIS A 130 5.37 -7.55 -7.95
N PRO A 131 5.61 -8.81 -7.53
CA PRO A 131 4.54 -9.72 -7.10
C PRO A 131 3.72 -9.23 -5.90
N ASN A 132 4.28 -8.34 -5.07
CA ASN A 132 3.60 -7.73 -3.93
C ASN A 132 3.03 -6.32 -4.19
N LEU A 133 2.90 -5.91 -5.44
CA LEU A 133 2.22 -4.68 -5.85
C LEU A 133 1.06 -5.05 -6.79
N VAL A 134 -0.07 -4.37 -6.65
CA VAL A 134 -1.24 -4.62 -7.51
C VAL A 134 -0.95 -4.10 -8.91
N LYS A 135 -1.14 -4.94 -9.93
CA LYS A 135 -0.91 -4.58 -11.33
C LYS A 135 -2.01 -3.65 -11.85
N LEU A 136 -1.60 -2.48 -12.33
CA LEU A 136 -2.45 -1.61 -13.13
C LEU A 136 -2.52 -2.18 -14.56
N LEU A 137 -3.73 -2.47 -15.01
CA LEU A 137 -4.01 -2.99 -16.37
C LEU A 137 -4.27 -1.87 -17.37
N GLY A 138 -4.67 -0.70 -16.88
CA GLY A 138 -4.94 0.47 -17.70
C GLY A 138 -5.74 1.53 -16.98
N TYR A 139 -6.14 2.55 -17.72
CA TYR A 139 -6.80 3.74 -17.18
C TYR A 139 -7.85 4.29 -18.14
N CYS A 140 -8.68 5.21 -17.64
CA CYS A 140 -9.54 6.06 -18.45
C CYS A 140 -9.31 7.51 -18.09
N ALA A 141 -9.03 8.34 -19.11
CA ALA A 141 -8.85 9.78 -19.00
C ALA A 141 -9.72 10.47 -20.05
N THR A 142 -10.98 10.73 -19.72
CA THR A 142 -11.89 11.46 -20.61
C THR A 142 -12.20 12.82 -20.02
N ASP A 143 -11.89 13.90 -20.72
CA ASP A 143 -12.11 15.26 -20.21
C ASP A 143 -13.51 15.81 -20.55
N ASN A 144 -14.05 15.42 -21.70
CA ASN A 144 -15.26 16.02 -22.29
C ASN A 144 -16.51 15.15 -22.10
N GLY A 145 -16.66 14.52 -20.93
CA GLY A 145 -17.86 13.75 -20.62
C GLY A 145 -19.03 14.66 -20.19
N GLU A 146 -20.27 14.21 -20.41
CA GLU A 146 -21.50 14.90 -19.92
C GLU A 146 -21.49 15.14 -18.40
N GLN A 147 -20.69 14.36 -17.66
CA GLN A 147 -20.52 14.43 -16.21
C GLN A 147 -19.16 15.04 -15.80
N GLY A 148 -18.52 15.78 -16.71
CA GLY A 148 -17.18 16.34 -16.52
C GLY A 148 -16.04 15.30 -16.67
N PRO A 149 -14.83 15.64 -16.23
CA PRO A 149 -13.65 14.78 -16.36
C PRO A 149 -13.84 13.43 -15.66
N GLN A 150 -13.67 12.35 -16.42
CA GLN A 150 -13.67 10.98 -15.93
C GLN A 150 -12.23 10.50 -15.77
N ARG A 151 -11.89 10.08 -14.55
CA ARG A 151 -10.61 9.50 -14.17
C ARG A 151 -10.86 8.14 -13.51
N LEU A 152 -10.54 7.07 -14.23
CA LEU A 152 -10.71 5.70 -13.75
C LEU A 152 -9.40 4.93 -13.89
N LEU A 153 -9.24 3.93 -13.03
CA LEU A 153 -8.11 3.01 -13.00
C LEU A 153 -8.64 1.57 -13.03
N VAL A 154 -7.98 0.71 -13.79
CA VAL A 154 -8.36 -0.70 -13.99
C VAL A 154 -7.23 -1.58 -13.49
N TYR A 155 -7.48 -2.41 -12.49
CA TYR A 155 -6.50 -3.30 -11.86
C TYR A 155 -6.89 -4.76 -12.04
N GLU A 156 -5.92 -5.64 -11.81
CA GLU A 156 -6.22 -7.03 -11.48
C GLU A 156 -7.17 -7.11 -10.26
N PHE A 157 -8.06 -8.10 -10.26
CA PHE A 157 -9.01 -8.29 -9.18
C PHE A 157 -8.42 -9.16 -8.06
N MET A 158 -8.57 -8.70 -6.81
CA MET A 158 -8.08 -9.37 -5.61
C MET A 158 -9.26 -9.95 -4.80
N PRO A 159 -9.51 -11.27 -4.86
CA PRO A 159 -10.78 -11.84 -4.40
C PRO A 159 -10.93 -11.90 -2.87
N ASN A 160 -9.81 -11.96 -2.13
CA ASN A 160 -9.81 -12.03 -0.67
C ASN A 160 -9.81 -10.65 0.00
N LYS A 161 -10.13 -9.56 -0.73
CA LYS A 161 -10.29 -8.20 -0.19
C LYS A 161 -9.03 -7.71 0.58
N THR A 162 -9.20 -6.80 1.54
CA THR A 162 -8.10 -6.14 2.25
C THR A 162 -7.68 -6.89 3.51
N LEU A 163 -6.44 -6.68 3.96
CA LEU A 163 -5.99 -7.15 5.27
C LEU A 163 -6.84 -6.56 6.41
N GLU A 164 -7.28 -5.31 6.29
CA GLU A 164 -8.19 -4.67 7.26
C GLU A 164 -9.49 -5.47 7.45
N ASP A 165 -10.08 -5.97 6.36
CA ASP A 165 -11.30 -6.80 6.42
C ASP A 165 -11.07 -8.04 7.29
N HIS A 166 -9.98 -8.78 7.08
CA HIS A 166 -9.69 -10.01 7.83
C HIS A 166 -9.27 -9.75 9.27
N LEU A 167 -8.61 -8.62 9.54
CA LEU A 167 -8.20 -8.28 10.91
C LEU A 167 -9.38 -7.80 11.76
N PHE A 168 -10.29 -6.98 11.24
CA PHE A 168 -11.25 -6.27 12.11
C PHE A 168 -12.72 -6.64 11.89
N ASN A 169 -13.06 -7.35 10.82
CA ASN A 169 -14.41 -7.85 10.63
C ASN A 169 -14.54 -9.27 11.21
N LYS A 170 -15.27 -9.37 12.32
CA LYS A 170 -15.52 -10.63 13.05
C LYS A 170 -16.31 -11.68 12.26
N ALA A 171 -16.87 -11.31 11.10
CA ALA A 171 -17.51 -12.26 10.19
C ALA A 171 -16.50 -13.18 9.47
N TYR A 172 -15.21 -12.80 9.41
CA TYR A 172 -14.17 -13.65 8.85
C TYR A 172 -13.48 -14.47 9.95
N PRO A 173 -13.01 -15.69 9.61
CA PRO A 173 -12.14 -16.44 10.51
C PRO A 173 -10.84 -15.67 10.74
N PRO A 174 -10.20 -15.83 11.93
CA PRO A 174 -8.93 -15.21 12.20
C PRO A 174 -7.85 -15.73 11.26
N LEU A 175 -7.02 -14.83 10.72
CA LEU A 175 -5.84 -15.23 9.96
C LEU A 175 -4.89 -16.02 10.88
N PRO A 176 -4.46 -17.24 10.48
CA PRO A 176 -3.48 -18.01 11.22
C PRO A 176 -2.16 -17.24 11.37
N TRP A 177 -1.42 -17.53 12.44
CA TRP A 177 -0.16 -16.87 12.74
C TRP A 177 0.83 -16.92 11.55
N LYS A 178 1.02 -18.09 10.93
CA LYS A 178 1.88 -18.24 9.74
C LYS A 178 1.47 -17.29 8.62
N THR A 179 0.18 -17.25 8.29
CA THR A 179 -0.37 -16.39 7.23
C THR A 179 -0.14 -14.91 7.53
N ARG A 180 -0.26 -14.49 8.80
CA ARG A 180 0.05 -13.11 9.21
C ARG A 180 1.51 -12.75 8.93
N LEU A 181 2.45 -13.65 9.24
CA LEU A 181 3.87 -13.43 8.97
C LEU A 181 4.18 -13.44 7.47
N SER A 182 3.60 -14.37 6.70
CA SER A 182 3.75 -14.38 5.24
C SER A 182 3.21 -13.11 4.59
N ILE A 183 2.08 -12.56 5.09
CA ILE A 183 1.55 -11.27 4.66
C ILE A 183 2.53 -10.14 5.00
N ALA A 184 3.02 -10.09 6.24
CA ALA A 184 4.01 -9.08 6.66
C ALA A 184 5.29 -9.12 5.82
N LEU A 185 5.78 -10.32 5.52
CA LEU A 185 6.97 -10.50 4.68
C LEU A 185 6.71 -10.03 3.25
N GLY A 186 5.60 -10.42 2.64
CA GLY A 186 5.26 -9.99 1.28
C GLY A 186 5.11 -8.48 1.15
N VAL A 187 4.43 -7.81 2.08
CA VAL A 187 4.34 -6.35 2.05
C VAL A 187 5.68 -5.67 2.37
N ALA A 188 6.53 -6.27 3.20
CA ALA A 188 7.89 -5.77 3.45
C ALA A 188 8.74 -5.81 2.18
N ASN A 189 8.67 -6.91 1.42
CA ASN A 189 9.34 -7.05 0.13
C ASN A 189 8.84 -6.02 -0.89
N GLY A 190 7.52 -5.79 -0.94
CA GLY A 190 6.94 -4.76 -1.79
C GLY A 190 7.44 -3.34 -1.47
N LEU A 191 7.52 -2.97 -0.19
CA LEU A 191 8.06 -1.66 0.21
C LEU A 191 9.58 -1.57 0.00
N HIS A 192 10.32 -2.65 0.25
CA HIS A 192 11.76 -2.71 -0.03
C HIS A 192 12.04 -2.48 -1.51
N TYR A 193 11.29 -3.14 -2.40
CA TYR A 193 11.36 -2.92 -3.84
C TYR A 193 11.14 -1.45 -4.21
N LEU A 194 10.14 -0.79 -3.62
CA LEU A 194 9.88 0.64 -3.87
C LEU A 194 11.01 1.54 -3.36
N HIS A 195 11.64 1.20 -2.23
CA HIS A 195 12.64 2.06 -1.59
C HIS A 195 14.02 1.94 -2.22
N GLU A 196 14.40 0.73 -2.65
CA GLU A 196 15.77 0.35 -2.98
C GLU A 196 15.88 -0.57 -4.22
N GLY A 197 14.78 -1.12 -4.73
CA GLY A 197 14.79 -2.09 -5.85
C GLY A 197 14.55 -1.47 -7.24
N LEU A 198 14.28 -0.18 -7.30
CA LEU A 198 14.05 0.60 -8.51
C LEU A 198 15.23 1.55 -8.77
N GLU A 199 15.34 2.04 -10.01
CA GLU A 199 16.28 3.12 -10.35
C GLU A 199 15.97 4.41 -9.60
N ILE A 200 14.69 4.64 -9.29
CA ILE A 200 14.20 5.75 -8.48
C ILE A 200 13.71 5.24 -7.13
N GLN A 201 13.96 5.99 -6.07
CA GLN A 201 13.30 5.72 -4.80
C GLN A 201 11.84 6.16 -4.88
N VAL A 202 10.90 5.31 -4.44
CA VAL A 202 9.48 5.64 -4.32
C VAL A 202 9.07 5.53 -2.86
N ILE A 203 8.59 6.64 -2.29
CA ILE A 203 8.02 6.69 -0.94
C ILE A 203 6.50 6.53 -1.04
N TYR A 204 5.96 5.48 -0.44
CA TYR A 204 4.56 5.07 -0.55
C TYR A 204 3.60 6.01 0.17
N ARG A 205 4.00 6.48 1.36
CA ARG A 205 3.37 7.53 2.18
C ARG A 205 2.01 7.20 2.81
N ASP A 206 1.21 6.31 2.23
CA ASP A 206 -0.08 5.89 2.79
C ASP A 206 -0.16 4.38 3.06
N PHE A 207 0.89 3.83 3.67
CA PHE A 207 0.92 2.41 4.01
C PHE A 207 0.01 2.13 5.22
N LYS A 208 -0.93 1.20 5.07
CA LYS A 208 -1.93 0.79 6.08
C LYS A 208 -2.59 -0.52 5.69
N SER A 209 -3.22 -1.21 6.64
CA SER A 209 -3.89 -2.50 6.40
C SER A 209 -5.01 -2.46 5.35
N SER A 210 -5.70 -1.32 5.17
CA SER A 210 -6.73 -1.17 4.12
C SER A 210 -6.16 -1.09 2.70
N ASN A 211 -4.86 -0.83 2.56
CA ASN A 211 -4.17 -0.72 1.28
C ASN A 211 -3.40 -2.02 0.93
N VAL A 212 -3.54 -3.07 1.74
CA VAL A 212 -2.98 -4.40 1.47
C VAL A 212 -4.12 -5.31 0.99
N LEU A 213 -4.16 -5.63 -0.29
CA LEU A 213 -5.10 -6.60 -0.85
C LEU A 213 -4.54 -8.02 -0.83
N LEU A 214 -5.43 -9.02 -0.78
CA LEU A 214 -5.08 -10.44 -0.72
C LEU A 214 -5.62 -11.19 -1.94
N ASP A 215 -4.75 -11.95 -2.61
CA ASP A 215 -5.13 -12.80 -3.73
C ASP A 215 -5.77 -14.11 -3.25
N GLU A 216 -6.08 -15.04 -4.17
CA GLU A 216 -6.71 -16.33 -3.88
C GLU A 216 -5.94 -17.16 -2.83
N GLU A 217 -4.61 -17.06 -2.82
CA GLU A 217 -3.70 -17.77 -1.92
C GLU A 217 -3.32 -16.94 -0.68
N PHE A 218 -3.98 -15.81 -0.43
CA PHE A 218 -3.65 -14.87 0.65
C PHE A 218 -2.26 -14.23 0.50
N ARG A 219 -1.69 -14.20 -0.70
CA ARG A 219 -0.47 -13.41 -0.97
C ARG A 219 -0.84 -11.93 -1.04
N PRO A 220 -0.05 -11.06 -0.39
CA PRO A 220 -0.41 -9.65 -0.28
C PRO A 220 0.06 -8.85 -1.49
N LYS A 221 -0.72 -7.84 -1.87
CA LYS A 221 -0.35 -6.82 -2.85
C LYS A 221 -0.74 -5.42 -2.39
N LEU A 222 0.16 -4.45 -2.53
CA LEU A 222 -0.10 -3.05 -2.19
C LEU A 222 -0.94 -2.36 -3.27
N LEU A 223 -1.97 -1.64 -2.81
CA LEU A 223 -2.91 -0.85 -3.59
C LEU A 223 -2.84 0.63 -3.19
N ASP A 224 -3.04 1.52 -4.16
CA ASP A 224 -3.24 2.98 -3.98
C ASP A 224 -1.93 3.75 -3.83
N PHE A 225 -1.40 4.17 -4.98
CA PHE A 225 -0.21 5.01 -5.11
C PHE A 225 -0.55 6.50 -5.19
N GLY A 226 -1.80 6.91 -4.90
CA GLY A 226 -2.26 8.27 -5.16
C GLY A 226 -1.55 9.33 -4.32
N LEU A 227 -0.93 8.94 -3.21
CA LEU A 227 -0.13 9.81 -2.35
C LEU A 227 1.39 9.60 -2.50
N ALA A 228 1.81 8.62 -3.29
CA ALA A 228 3.21 8.26 -3.46
C ALA A 228 4.03 9.45 -4.00
N ARG A 229 5.32 9.45 -3.67
CA ARG A 229 6.28 10.47 -4.07
C ARG A 229 7.58 9.82 -4.49
N GLU A 230 8.20 10.39 -5.50
CA GLU A 230 9.61 10.13 -5.78
C GLU A 230 10.43 10.61 -4.57
N GLY A 231 11.43 9.82 -4.20
CA GLY A 231 12.33 10.08 -3.10
C GLY A 231 13.23 11.30 -3.35
N PRO A 232 14.08 11.66 -2.38
CA PRO A 232 15.02 12.75 -2.57
C PRO A 232 16.02 12.42 -3.69
N VAL A 233 16.25 13.40 -4.56
CA VAL A 233 17.30 13.37 -5.60
C VAL A 233 18.60 13.98 -5.05
N ASP A 234 19.72 13.65 -5.70
CA ASP A 234 21.11 14.01 -5.38
C ASP A 234 21.30 15.20 -4.41
N GLY A 235 21.87 14.91 -3.24
CA GLY A 235 22.20 15.88 -2.20
C GLY A 235 21.06 16.21 -1.23
N GLN A 236 19.82 15.79 -1.51
CA GLN A 236 18.70 15.95 -0.57
C GLN A 236 18.58 14.73 0.35
N THR A 237 18.17 14.97 1.60
CA THR A 237 17.96 13.90 2.59
C THR A 237 16.50 13.51 2.77
N HIS A 238 15.58 14.31 2.21
CA HIS A 238 14.14 14.17 2.39
C HIS A 238 13.38 14.92 1.31
N VAL A 239 12.10 14.56 1.14
CA VAL A 239 11.15 15.27 0.30
C VAL A 239 10.34 16.22 1.17
N SER A 240 10.48 17.53 0.97
CA SER A 240 9.64 18.52 1.66
C SER A 240 8.25 18.57 1.03
N THR A 241 7.21 18.18 1.76
CA THR A 241 5.83 18.11 1.24
C THR A 241 4.80 18.39 2.33
N ALA A 242 3.59 18.79 1.94
CA ALA A 242 2.48 18.96 2.90
C ALA A 242 2.25 17.66 3.67
N VAL A 243 1.83 17.71 4.93
CA VAL A 243 1.55 16.48 5.68
C VAL A 243 0.27 15.84 5.14
N MET A 244 0.40 14.64 4.57
CA MET A 244 -0.71 13.83 4.06
C MET A 244 -0.47 12.35 4.40
N GLY A 245 -1.55 11.62 4.59
CA GLY A 245 -1.55 10.20 4.93
C GLY A 245 -2.78 9.87 5.79
N THR A 246 -2.78 8.67 6.36
CA THR A 246 -3.88 8.21 7.22
C THR A 246 -3.56 8.43 8.70
N TYR A 247 -4.52 9.00 9.44
CA TYR A 247 -4.38 9.22 10.87
C TYR A 247 -4.16 7.90 11.63
N GLY A 248 -3.21 7.90 12.56
CA GLY A 248 -2.78 6.71 13.30
C GLY A 248 -1.60 5.95 12.65
N TYR A 249 -1.29 6.22 11.38
CA TYR A 249 -0.19 5.57 10.66
C TYR A 249 0.99 6.51 10.38
N ALA A 250 0.77 7.81 10.28
CA ALA A 250 1.84 8.75 9.92
C ALA A 250 2.93 8.86 11.00
N ALA A 251 4.19 8.90 10.56
CA ALA A 251 5.35 9.03 11.45
C ALA A 251 5.37 10.41 12.14
N PRO A 252 5.73 10.48 13.44
CA PRO A 252 5.67 11.72 14.22
C PRO A 252 6.63 12.79 13.68
N ASP A 253 7.84 12.40 13.30
CA ASP A 253 8.85 13.27 12.70
C ASP A 253 8.39 13.85 11.36
N TYR A 254 7.72 13.05 10.53
CA TYR A 254 7.10 13.53 9.29
C TYR A 254 5.95 14.51 9.57
N VAL A 255 5.06 14.20 10.51
CA VAL A 255 3.93 15.06 10.87
C VAL A 255 4.39 16.41 11.43
N GLU A 256 5.44 16.41 12.24
CA GLU A 256 5.98 17.61 12.86
C GLU A 256 6.71 18.51 11.84
N THR A 257 7.53 17.90 10.97
CA THR A 257 8.48 18.65 10.13
C THR A 257 8.05 18.80 8.67
N GLY A 258 7.14 17.96 8.18
CA GLY A 258 6.81 17.87 6.75
C GLY A 258 7.90 17.22 5.89
N ARG A 259 8.95 16.65 6.51
CA ARG A 259 10.06 15.99 5.83
C ARG A 259 9.74 14.52 5.62
N LEU A 260 9.36 14.17 4.39
CA LEU A 260 9.01 12.80 4.01
C LEU A 260 10.27 12.02 3.61
N THR A 261 10.39 10.79 4.09
CA THR A 261 11.50 9.87 3.80
C THR A 261 10.97 8.43 3.69
N ALA A 262 11.74 7.51 3.10
CA ALA A 262 11.42 6.08 3.14
C ALA A 262 11.20 5.54 4.57
N ARG A 263 11.86 6.15 5.57
CA ARG A 263 11.68 5.81 7.00
C ARG A 263 10.30 6.16 7.54
N SER A 264 9.53 6.99 6.84
CA SER A 264 8.12 7.28 7.16
C SER A 264 7.22 6.07 6.84
N ASP A 265 7.53 5.33 5.77
CA ASP A 265 6.83 4.08 5.45
C ASP A 265 7.20 2.98 6.45
N VAL A 266 8.46 2.92 6.91
CA VAL A 266 8.89 1.97 7.94
C VAL A 266 8.10 2.14 9.24
N TRP A 267 7.84 3.38 9.66
CA TRP A 267 6.99 3.65 10.82
C TRP A 267 5.57 3.11 10.59
N SER A 268 4.98 3.43 9.43
CA SER A 268 3.64 2.97 9.07
C SER A 268 3.58 1.43 9.03
N PHE A 269 4.66 0.78 8.60
CA PHE A 269 4.85 -0.66 8.65
C PHE A 269 4.85 -1.21 10.07
N GLY A 270 5.57 -0.56 10.98
CA GLY A 270 5.54 -0.88 12.41
C GLY A 270 4.13 -0.82 13.01
N VAL A 271 3.29 0.13 12.58
CA VAL A 271 1.88 0.18 12.99
C VAL A 271 1.11 -1.04 12.51
N VAL A 272 1.26 -1.43 11.23
CA VAL A 272 0.58 -2.62 10.68
C VAL A 272 1.09 -3.92 11.31
N LEU A 273 2.37 -4.01 11.68
CA LEU A 273 2.86 -5.14 12.48
C LEU A 273 2.14 -5.25 13.83
N LEU A 274 1.88 -4.11 14.51
CA LEU A 274 1.06 -4.12 15.72
C LEU A 274 -0.39 -4.54 15.44
N GLU A 275 -0.98 -4.11 14.32
CA GLU A 275 -2.32 -4.56 13.93
C GLU A 275 -2.37 -6.08 13.69
N LEU A 276 -1.36 -6.64 13.01
CA LEU A 276 -1.21 -8.08 12.78
C LEU A 276 -0.99 -8.85 14.09
N LEU A 277 -0.21 -8.31 15.03
CA LEU A 277 0.04 -8.95 16.32
C LEU A 277 -1.19 -8.95 17.21
N THR A 278 -1.88 -7.81 17.32
CA THR A 278 -2.88 -7.55 18.36
C THR A 278 -4.32 -7.72 17.88
N GLY A 279 -4.55 -7.70 16.56
CA GLY A 279 -5.90 -7.65 15.99
C GLY A 279 -6.65 -6.35 16.30
N ARG A 280 -5.96 -5.29 16.74
CA ARG A 280 -6.53 -3.97 17.06
C ARG A 280 -6.25 -2.97 15.95
N ARG A 281 -7.16 -2.01 15.76
CA ARG A 281 -7.00 -0.91 14.80
C ARG A 281 -5.93 0.07 15.27
N ALA A 282 -5.18 0.66 14.33
CA ALA A 282 -4.22 1.72 14.60
C ALA A 282 -4.81 2.89 15.42
N PHE A 283 -6.08 3.23 15.15
CA PHE A 283 -6.85 4.20 15.93
C PHE A 283 -8.29 3.72 16.16
N ASP A 284 -8.74 3.76 17.40
CA ASP A 284 -10.10 3.34 17.78
C ASP A 284 -10.67 4.22 18.90
N ARG A 285 -11.75 4.94 18.57
CA ARG A 285 -12.43 5.88 19.48
C ARG A 285 -13.20 5.19 20.60
N SER A 286 -13.45 3.89 20.50
CA SER A 286 -14.15 3.13 21.55
C SER A 286 -13.29 2.92 22.80
N PHE A 287 -11.97 3.08 22.69
CA PHE A 287 -11.06 3.00 23.84
C PHE A 287 -10.98 4.34 24.61
N PRO A 288 -10.59 4.30 25.91
CA PRO A 288 -10.26 5.50 26.68
C PRO A 288 -9.22 6.36 25.97
N ARG A 289 -9.25 7.70 26.16
CA ARG A 289 -8.42 8.66 25.40
C ARG A 289 -6.92 8.30 25.32
N GLY A 290 -6.34 7.74 26.39
CA GLY A 290 -4.93 7.32 26.41
C GLY A 290 -4.61 6.07 25.59
N ASP A 291 -5.62 5.30 25.20
CA ASP A 291 -5.52 3.96 24.58
C ASP A 291 -6.07 3.92 23.15
N GLN A 292 -6.57 5.05 22.65
CA GLN A 292 -7.16 5.15 21.32
C GLN A 292 -6.13 4.93 20.21
N ARG A 293 -4.88 5.34 20.43
CA ARG A 293 -3.76 5.09 19.50
C ARG A 293 -3.07 3.79 19.88
N LEU A 294 -3.00 2.86 18.94
CA LEU A 294 -2.39 1.54 19.16
C LEU A 294 -0.91 1.65 19.55
N VAL A 295 -0.18 2.58 18.93
CA VAL A 295 1.24 2.82 19.22
C VAL A 295 1.45 3.23 20.69
N ASP A 296 0.67 4.20 21.20
CA ASP A 296 0.76 4.66 22.59
C ASP A 296 0.44 3.55 23.59
N TRP A 297 -0.53 2.69 23.23
CA TRP A 297 -0.84 1.52 24.04
C TRP A 297 0.28 0.49 24.02
N ALA A 298 0.87 0.21 22.86
CA ALA A 298 1.96 -0.77 22.72
C ALA A 298 3.22 -0.33 23.48
N ARG A 299 3.55 0.98 23.48
CA ARG A 299 4.67 1.52 24.26
C ARG A 299 4.56 1.26 25.77
N ARG A 300 3.34 1.19 26.32
CA ARG A 300 3.09 0.88 27.73
C ARG A 300 3.15 -0.61 28.05
N HIS A 301 3.13 -1.47 27.03
CA HIS A 301 3.12 -2.93 27.16
C HIS A 301 4.24 -3.55 26.32
N PRO A 302 5.52 -3.29 26.66
CA PRO A 302 6.64 -3.75 25.85
C PRO A 302 6.74 -5.28 25.80
N PRO A 303 7.38 -5.82 24.74
CA PRO A 303 7.66 -7.25 24.62
C PRO A 303 8.50 -7.76 25.80
N GLY A 304 8.38 -9.06 26.13
CA GLY A 304 9.08 -9.69 27.26
C GLY A 304 8.47 -9.43 28.63
N THR A 305 7.37 -8.66 28.71
CA THR A 305 6.61 -8.49 29.95
C THR A 305 5.50 -9.54 30.08
N ARG A 306 5.04 -9.79 31.31
CA ARG A 306 3.88 -10.66 31.60
C ARG A 306 2.58 -10.27 30.87
N TRP A 307 2.52 -9.05 30.33
CA TRP A 307 1.37 -8.54 29.59
C TRP A 307 1.38 -8.94 28.13
N PHE A 308 2.54 -9.29 27.57
CA PHE A 308 2.68 -9.56 26.14
C PHE A 308 1.74 -10.66 25.62
N PRO A 309 1.58 -11.83 26.28
CA PRO A 309 0.60 -12.84 25.83
C PRO A 309 -0.85 -12.33 25.79
N ARG A 310 -1.20 -11.36 26.64
CA ARG A 310 -2.53 -10.73 26.68
C ARG A 310 -2.69 -9.64 25.62
N ALA A 311 -1.58 -9.18 25.04
CA ALA A 311 -1.57 -8.18 23.99
C ALA A 311 -1.77 -8.79 22.59
N VAL A 312 -1.33 -10.03 22.40
CA VAL A 312 -1.52 -10.77 21.14
C VAL A 312 -3.01 -11.06 20.91
N ASP A 313 -3.43 -11.03 19.64
CA ASP A 313 -4.83 -11.21 19.23
C ASP A 313 -5.45 -12.45 19.89
N PRO A 314 -6.47 -12.28 20.75
CA PRO A 314 -7.07 -13.40 21.48
C PRO A 314 -7.74 -14.43 20.56
N ARG A 315 -8.09 -14.04 19.32
CA ARG A 315 -8.65 -14.97 18.33
C ARG A 315 -7.62 -15.95 17.76
N LEU A 316 -6.34 -15.77 18.05
CA LEU A 316 -5.31 -16.78 17.75
C LEU A 316 -5.33 -17.93 18.76
N GLU A 317 -6.01 -17.79 19.90
CA GLU A 317 -6.18 -18.85 20.90
C GLU A 317 -4.86 -19.50 21.37
N GLY A 318 -3.78 -18.71 21.40
CA GLY A 318 -2.44 -19.19 21.77
C GLY A 318 -1.72 -20.00 20.67
N MET A 319 -2.29 -20.10 19.47
CA MET A 319 -1.69 -20.78 18.31
C MET A 319 -0.62 -19.92 17.62
N TYR A 320 0.43 -19.60 18.37
CA TYR A 320 1.62 -18.90 17.89
C TYR A 320 2.83 -19.24 18.78
N PRO A 321 4.05 -19.35 18.23
CA PRO A 321 5.24 -19.52 19.06
C PRO A 321 5.52 -18.23 19.84
N TYR A 322 5.59 -18.31 21.17
CA TYR A 322 5.81 -17.13 22.04
C TYR A 322 7.04 -16.32 21.62
N ARG A 323 8.18 -16.99 21.37
CA ARG A 323 9.43 -16.34 20.95
C ARG A 323 9.32 -15.65 19.59
N ALA A 324 8.58 -16.23 18.65
CA ALA A 324 8.34 -15.61 17.35
C ALA A 324 7.49 -14.34 17.51
N ALA A 325 6.41 -14.41 18.31
CA ALA A 325 5.58 -13.24 18.58
C ALA A 325 6.36 -12.12 19.28
N GLU A 326 7.19 -12.46 20.27
CA GLU A 326 8.09 -11.53 20.96
C GLU A 326 9.07 -10.87 19.99
N GLY A 327 9.67 -11.65 19.08
CA GLY A 327 10.57 -11.13 18.03
C GLY A 327 9.89 -10.17 17.07
N VAL A 328 8.67 -10.49 16.63
CA VAL A 328 7.87 -9.61 15.75
C VAL A 328 7.47 -8.32 16.47
N ALA A 329 7.15 -8.40 17.76
CA ALA A 329 6.87 -7.21 18.58
C ALA A 329 8.11 -6.33 18.78
N ALA A 330 9.28 -6.94 18.98
CA ALA A 330 10.55 -6.21 19.03
C ALA A 330 10.87 -5.54 17.68
N LEU A 331 10.63 -6.23 16.55
CA LEU A 331 10.76 -5.65 15.22
C LEU A 331 9.82 -4.45 15.02
N ALA A 332 8.55 -4.58 15.41
CA ALA A 332 7.58 -3.47 15.37
C ALA A 332 8.06 -2.27 16.20
N ALA A 333 8.60 -2.50 17.40
CA ALA A 333 9.16 -1.46 18.26
C ALA A 333 10.33 -0.71 17.61
N ARG A 334 11.23 -1.42 16.89
CA ARG A 334 12.32 -0.77 16.13
C ARG A 334 11.79 0.06 14.97
N CYS A 335 10.80 -0.45 14.24
CA CYS A 335 10.13 0.32 13.17
C CYS A 335 9.46 1.61 13.70
N LEU A 336 8.98 1.58 14.95
CA LEU A 336 8.33 2.69 15.64
C LEU A 336 9.30 3.53 16.49
N ALA A 337 10.60 3.54 16.14
CA ALA A 337 11.55 4.47 16.75
C ALA A 337 11.15 5.92 16.45
N GLU A 338 11.23 6.80 17.45
CA GLU A 338 10.82 8.22 17.32
C GLU A 338 11.58 8.93 16.21
N ARG A 339 12.91 8.74 16.17
CA ARG A 339 13.76 9.29 15.12
C ARG A 339 13.76 8.36 13.91
N GLY A 340 13.46 8.89 12.73
CA GLY A 340 13.51 8.12 11.48
C GLY A 340 14.84 7.43 11.19
N ALA A 341 15.96 8.01 11.62
CA ALA A 341 17.30 7.44 11.43
C ALA A 341 17.56 6.16 12.24
N ASP A 342 16.83 5.95 13.35
CA ASP A 342 17.01 4.79 14.22
C ASP A 342 16.11 3.61 13.79
N ARG A 343 15.21 3.84 12.84
CA ARG A 343 14.36 2.80 12.25
C ARG A 343 15.22 1.89 11.37
N PRO A 344 14.89 0.60 11.19
CA PRO A 344 15.54 -0.28 10.23
C PRO A 344 15.15 0.07 8.78
N SER A 345 15.91 -0.40 7.79
CA SER A 345 15.49 -0.33 6.38
C SER A 345 14.45 -1.41 6.09
N MET A 346 13.69 -1.28 5.00
CA MET A 346 12.72 -2.33 4.65
C MET A 346 13.41 -3.65 4.26
N ALA A 347 14.65 -3.62 3.76
CA ALA A 347 15.45 -4.82 3.54
C ALA A 347 15.76 -5.57 4.86
N GLU A 348 16.14 -4.83 5.91
CA GLU A 348 16.40 -5.41 7.23
C GLU A 348 15.12 -5.96 7.87
N VAL A 349 13.99 -5.26 7.66
CA VAL A 349 12.66 -5.71 8.11
C VAL A 349 12.25 -7.00 7.41
N ALA A 350 12.40 -7.07 6.08
CA ALA A 350 12.09 -8.26 5.28
C ALA A 350 12.92 -9.47 5.75
N ARG A 351 14.25 -9.31 5.90
CA ARG A 351 15.13 -10.38 6.38
C ARG A 351 14.74 -10.89 7.76
N ALA A 352 14.38 -10.00 8.68
CA ALA A 352 13.94 -10.39 10.02
C ALA A 352 12.62 -11.20 9.99
N LEU A 353 11.70 -10.85 9.08
CA LEU A 353 10.44 -11.56 8.91
C LEU A 353 10.63 -12.90 8.19
N GLU A 354 11.54 -12.98 7.23
CA GLU A 354 11.89 -14.21 6.53
C GLU A 354 12.41 -15.26 7.52
N GLN A 355 13.36 -14.89 8.38
CA GLN A 355 13.84 -15.74 9.47
C GLN A 355 12.71 -16.19 10.40
N ALA A 356 11.76 -15.30 10.71
CA ALA A 356 10.62 -15.65 11.56
C ALA A 356 9.64 -16.64 10.89
N VAL A 357 9.52 -16.60 9.56
CA VAL A 357 8.72 -17.55 8.78
C VAL A 357 9.44 -18.90 8.66
N GLU A 358 10.74 -18.91 8.38
CA GLU A 358 11.54 -20.14 8.24
C GLU A 358 11.55 -20.98 9.52
N VAL A 359 11.64 -20.36 10.69
CA VAL A 359 11.56 -21.05 11.99
C VAL A 359 10.24 -21.80 12.16
N MET A 360 9.16 -21.37 11.50
CA MET A 360 7.89 -22.09 11.52
C MET A 360 7.83 -23.29 10.57
N ASP A 361 8.69 -23.31 9.55
CA ASP A 361 8.72 -24.33 8.51
C ASP A 361 9.83 -25.37 8.72
N GLY A 362 10.69 -25.15 9.71
CA GLY A 362 11.69 -26.11 10.15
C GLY A 362 11.08 -27.36 10.81
N PRO A 363 11.80 -28.50 10.81
CA PRO A 363 11.39 -29.68 11.54
C PRO A 363 11.20 -29.35 13.03
N PRO A 364 10.21 -29.95 13.71
CA PRO A 364 10.04 -29.72 15.13
C PRO A 364 11.35 -30.04 15.87
N PRO A 365 11.71 -29.28 16.93
CA PRO A 365 12.87 -29.59 17.74
C PRO A 365 12.78 -31.04 18.25
N PRO A 366 13.92 -31.74 18.45
CA PRO A 366 13.91 -33.10 18.97
C PRO A 366 13.05 -33.16 20.22
N GLN A 367 11.97 -33.93 20.18
CA GLN A 367 11.11 -34.11 21.33
C GLN A 367 11.94 -34.81 22.41
N LEU A 368 12.13 -34.14 23.55
CA LEU A 368 12.51 -34.83 24.78
C LEU A 368 11.44 -35.88 25.09
N PRO A 369 11.82 -37.05 25.64
CA PRO A 369 10.89 -38.15 25.85
C PRO A 369 9.65 -37.67 26.63
N PRO A 370 8.45 -38.12 26.23
CA PRO A 370 7.21 -37.63 26.83
C PRO A 370 7.15 -38.02 28.31
N ASP A 371 6.71 -37.07 29.13
CA ASP A 371 6.26 -37.35 30.50
C ASP A 371 4.95 -38.16 30.40
N GLU A 372 4.93 -39.35 30.97
CA GLU A 372 3.76 -40.24 30.96
C GLU A 372 2.64 -39.64 31.81
N GLY A 373 1.75 -38.85 31.18
CA GLY A 373 0.58 -38.34 31.91
C GLY A 373 -0.40 -37.45 31.18
N SER A 374 -0.23 -37.13 29.89
CA SER A 374 -1.14 -36.22 29.18
C SER A 374 -1.98 -36.94 28.11
N PRO A 375 -3.31 -36.74 28.06
CA PRO A 375 -4.16 -37.35 27.05
C PRO A 375 -3.88 -36.73 25.66
N PRO A 376 -4.10 -37.49 24.57
CA PRO A 376 -3.74 -37.06 23.23
C PRO A 376 -4.60 -35.88 22.80
N ARG A 377 -3.95 -34.80 22.30
CA ARG A 377 -4.63 -33.72 21.60
C ARG A 377 -4.68 -34.05 20.12
N ASP A 378 -5.89 -34.22 19.60
CA ASP A 378 -6.14 -34.39 18.17
C ASP A 378 -5.60 -33.18 17.39
N HIS A 379 -4.60 -33.43 16.54
CA HIS A 379 -4.13 -32.47 15.55
C HIS A 379 -4.86 -32.71 14.23
N CYS A 380 -5.83 -31.85 13.93
CA CYS A 380 -6.56 -31.88 12.66
C CYS A 380 -6.88 -30.46 12.17
N HIS A 381 -5.92 -29.71 11.63
CA HIS A 381 -6.24 -28.39 11.04
C HIS A 381 -5.51 -28.07 9.74
N ALA A 382 -5.82 -28.84 8.70
CA ALA A 382 -5.76 -28.37 7.30
C ALA A 382 -7.07 -27.66 6.85
N GLY A 383 -8.08 -27.58 7.72
CA GLY A 383 -9.46 -27.20 7.34
C GLY A 383 -9.74 -25.70 7.18
N ALA A 384 -9.09 -24.82 7.95
CA ALA A 384 -9.47 -23.40 7.99
C ALA A 384 -9.12 -22.63 6.70
N ALA A 385 -7.93 -22.87 6.14
CA ALA A 385 -7.51 -22.30 4.85
C ALA A 385 -8.38 -22.83 3.70
N ALA A 386 -8.71 -24.13 3.73
CA ALA A 386 -9.57 -24.75 2.73
C ALA A 386 -11.01 -24.21 2.75
N GLN A 387 -11.57 -23.93 3.95
CA GLN A 387 -12.90 -23.34 4.11
C GLN A 387 -12.96 -21.90 3.59
N SER A 388 -11.92 -21.10 3.83
CA SER A 388 -11.82 -19.73 3.30
C SER A 388 -11.72 -19.72 1.77
N ALA A 389 -10.84 -20.56 1.20
CA ALA A 389 -10.72 -20.73 -0.25
C ALA A 389 -12.03 -21.26 -0.89
N ALA A 390 -12.81 -22.09 -0.17
CA ALA A 390 -14.11 -22.57 -0.62
C ALA A 390 -15.18 -21.46 -0.59
N ALA A 391 -15.18 -20.59 0.43
CA ALA A 391 -16.07 -19.43 0.51
C ALA A 391 -15.80 -18.44 -0.64
N THR A 392 -14.53 -18.18 -0.94
CA THR A 392 -14.12 -17.32 -2.06
C THR A 392 -14.53 -17.90 -3.42
N ARG A 393 -14.30 -19.20 -3.64
CA ARG A 393 -14.79 -19.90 -4.83
C ARG A 393 -16.32 -19.84 -4.98
N ARG A 394 -17.07 -19.99 -3.88
CA ARG A 394 -18.54 -19.85 -3.88
C ARG A 394 -18.98 -18.44 -4.24
N ARG A 395 -18.30 -17.41 -3.72
CA ARG A 395 -18.59 -16.00 -4.05
C ARG A 395 -18.29 -15.70 -5.51
N MET A 396 -17.17 -16.17 -6.06
CA MET A 396 -16.84 -16.02 -7.48
C MET A 396 -17.84 -16.75 -8.38
N ALA A 397 -18.23 -17.97 -8.01
CA ALA A 397 -19.27 -18.71 -8.73
C ALA A 397 -20.64 -18.00 -8.66
N HIS A 398 -20.98 -17.38 -7.53
CA HIS A 398 -22.21 -16.59 -7.40
C HIS A 398 -22.18 -15.34 -8.29
N LEU A 399 -21.06 -14.61 -8.31
CA LEU A 399 -20.87 -13.43 -9.17
C LEU A 399 -20.92 -13.80 -10.66
N ALA A 400 -20.28 -14.92 -11.04
CA ALA A 400 -20.35 -15.46 -12.40
C ALA A 400 -21.80 -15.87 -12.78
N LYS A 401 -22.55 -16.47 -11.85
CA LYS A 401 -23.98 -16.80 -12.04
C LYS A 401 -24.84 -15.54 -12.19
N LEU A 402 -24.59 -14.48 -11.42
CA LEU A 402 -25.28 -13.20 -11.57
C LEU A 402 -25.01 -12.56 -12.94
N ALA A 403 -23.76 -12.60 -13.41
CA ALA A 403 -23.39 -12.15 -14.75
C ALA A 403 -24.10 -12.99 -15.84
N ALA A 404 -24.16 -14.31 -15.70
CA ALA A 404 -24.81 -15.22 -16.66
C ALA A 404 -26.35 -15.09 -16.68
N ALA A 405 -26.99 -14.99 -15.52
CA ALA A 405 -28.45 -14.83 -15.41
C ALA A 405 -28.94 -13.52 -16.05
N ARG A 406 -28.10 -12.48 -16.06
CA ARG A 406 -28.42 -11.20 -16.71
C ARG A 406 -28.30 -11.24 -18.24
N ARG A 407 -27.46 -12.11 -18.82
CA ARG A 407 -27.45 -12.36 -20.29
C ARG A 407 -28.82 -12.78 -20.80
N ARG A 408 -29.51 -13.62 -20.02
CA ARG A 408 -30.87 -14.10 -20.34
C ARG A 408 -31.93 -13.00 -20.26
N ARG A 409 -31.74 -11.97 -19.42
CA ARG A 409 -32.69 -10.85 -19.28
C ARG A 409 -32.41 -9.70 -20.26
N GLY A 410 -31.15 -9.48 -20.65
CA GLY A 410 -30.77 -8.46 -21.64
C GLY A 410 -31.04 -8.86 -23.09
N GLY A 411 -31.00 -10.17 -23.41
CA GLY A 411 -31.32 -10.69 -24.74
C GLY A 411 -32.81 -10.73 -25.09
N LEU A 412 -33.72 -10.53 -24.12
CA LEU A 412 -35.17 -10.49 -24.35
C LEU A 412 -35.71 -9.08 -24.66
N ARG A 413 -34.83 -8.07 -24.78
CA ARG A 413 -35.17 -6.73 -25.25
C ARG A 413 -34.32 -6.38 -26.46
N ARG A 414 -34.60 -7.04 -27.59
CA ARG A 414 -34.24 -6.57 -28.93
C ARG A 414 -35.45 -6.71 -29.82
#